data_AF-A0A2S6G2W3-F1
#
_entry.id   AF-A0A2S6G2W3-F1
#
_cell.length_a   1.000
_cell.length_b   1.000
_cell.length_c   1.000
_cell.angle_alpha   90.00
_cell.angle_beta   90.00
_cell.angle_gamma   90.00
#
_symmetry.space_group_name_H-M   'P 1'
#
loop_
_entity.id
_entity.type
_entity.pdbx_description
1 polymer ?
#
loop_
_entity_poly.entity_id
_entity_poly.type
_entity_poly.pdbx_seq_one_letter_code
_entity_poly.pdbx_strand_id
1 'polypeptide(L)'
;MTYQFDDLKNAYPEEWQAYIEHRFVRQLGDGSLAPDAFRHYLKQDYLFLIQFARAFALAAYKSATMSDLRQAKEGLQAILDTELDLHIRYCSEWGISEAELAELPEARATLAYTRYVLETGNRGDLLDLHVALSPCMVGYGEIANWLNARQETLRGEANPYDAWIEMYESDEFQEAMQGFYPVTADIPKKRHNVPKECSCPDAENIAQSS
;
A
#
# COMPACT_ATOMS: atom_id res chain seq x y z
N MET A 1 21.83 10.01 -10.78
CA MET A 1 20.50 10.53 -11.13
C MET A 1 19.58 9.89 -10.11
N THR A 2 19.03 10.69 -9.20
CA THR A 2 18.16 10.18 -8.14
C THR A 2 16.77 10.07 -8.74
N TYR A 3 16.31 8.85 -8.92
CA TYR A 3 14.95 8.53 -9.33
C TYR A 3 14.03 8.65 -8.11
N GLN A 4 12.90 9.34 -8.29
CA GLN A 4 11.87 9.59 -7.27
C GLN A 4 10.58 8.87 -7.62
N PHE A 5 9.70 8.67 -6.63
CA PHE A 5 8.41 8.04 -6.87
C PHE A 5 7.52 8.86 -7.82
N ASP A 6 7.68 10.20 -7.85
CA ASP A 6 7.04 11.07 -8.84
C ASP A 6 7.36 10.68 -10.28
N ASP A 7 8.57 10.18 -10.56
CA ASP A 7 8.92 9.73 -11.91
C ASP A 7 8.08 8.53 -12.36
N LEU A 8 7.70 7.63 -11.43
CA LEU A 8 6.82 6.50 -11.70
C LEU A 8 5.38 6.96 -11.91
N LYS A 9 4.88 7.86 -11.07
CA LYS A 9 3.53 8.43 -11.22
C LYS A 9 3.39 9.17 -12.55
N ASN A 10 4.39 9.96 -12.93
CA ASN A 10 4.39 10.69 -14.19
C ASN A 10 4.48 9.78 -15.42
N ALA A 11 5.02 8.57 -15.28
CA ALA A 11 5.04 7.57 -16.34
C ALA A 11 3.69 6.87 -16.53
N TYR A 12 2.87 6.78 -15.47
CA TYR A 12 1.57 6.09 -15.45
C TYR A 12 0.47 6.96 -14.80
N PRO A 13 0.20 8.16 -15.34
CA PRO A 13 -0.68 9.14 -14.69
C PRO A 13 -2.15 8.69 -14.65
N GLU A 14 -2.62 7.96 -15.67
CA GLU A 14 -4.00 7.49 -15.74
C GLU A 14 -4.27 6.42 -14.69
N GLU A 15 -3.36 5.45 -14.53
CA GLU A 15 -3.45 4.41 -13.51
C GLU A 15 -3.36 4.99 -12.10
N TRP A 16 -2.45 5.95 -11.89
CA TRP A 16 -2.32 6.62 -10.59
C TRP A 16 -3.59 7.39 -10.22
N GLN A 17 -4.15 8.18 -11.15
CA GLN A 17 -5.42 8.88 -10.93
C GLN A 17 -6.58 7.92 -10.70
N ALA A 18 -6.66 6.83 -11.47
CA ALA A 18 -7.72 5.83 -11.30
C ALA A 18 -7.66 5.16 -9.93
N TYR A 19 -6.47 5.01 -9.34
CA TYR A 19 -6.27 4.52 -7.99
C TYR A 19 -6.72 5.55 -6.94
N ILE A 20 -6.13 6.75 -6.94
CA ILE A 20 -6.38 7.73 -5.87
C ILE A 20 -7.78 8.37 -5.94
N GLU A 21 -8.41 8.39 -7.11
CA GLU A 21 -9.75 8.95 -7.31
C GLU A 21 -10.82 7.88 -7.53
N HIS A 22 -10.53 6.62 -7.19
CA HIS A 22 -11.44 5.50 -7.41
C HIS A 22 -12.82 5.76 -6.79
N ARG A 23 -13.87 5.18 -7.36
CA ARG A 23 -15.26 5.34 -6.88
C ARG A 23 -15.41 5.07 -5.38
N PHE A 24 -14.65 4.12 -4.83
CA PHE A 24 -14.67 3.80 -3.40
C PHE A 24 -14.18 4.99 -2.57
N VAL A 25 -13.07 5.62 -2.97
CA VAL A 25 -12.49 6.79 -2.31
C VAL A 25 -13.43 7.99 -2.40
N ARG A 26 -14.03 8.23 -3.57
CA ARG A 26 -15.04 9.28 -3.76
C ARG A 26 -16.23 9.12 -2.82
N GLN A 27 -16.77 7.91 -2.76
CA GLN A 27 -17.90 7.59 -1.88
C GLN A 27 -17.54 7.63 -0.40
N LEU A 28 -16.28 7.33 -0.06
CA LEU A 28 -15.76 7.49 1.30
C LEU A 28 -15.71 8.98 1.68
N GLY A 29 -15.22 9.83 0.78
CA GLY A 29 -15.14 11.26 0.96
C GLY A 29 -16.50 11.95 1.12
N ASP A 30 -17.46 11.62 0.27
CA ASP A 30 -18.82 12.21 0.31
C ASP A 30 -19.78 11.50 1.30
N GLY A 31 -19.29 10.50 2.03
CA GLY A 31 -20.05 9.74 3.03
C GLY A 31 -21.10 8.77 2.45
N SER A 32 -21.18 8.61 1.13
CA SER A 32 -22.18 7.74 0.48
C SER A 32 -21.78 6.28 0.34
N LEU A 33 -20.55 5.90 0.71
CA LEU A 33 -20.06 4.53 0.62
C LEU A 33 -20.99 3.60 1.43
N ALA A 34 -21.28 2.43 0.87
CA ALA A 34 -22.08 1.43 1.56
C ALA A 34 -21.33 0.90 2.80
N PRO A 35 -21.93 0.87 4.00
CA PRO A 35 -21.27 0.39 5.21
C PRO A 35 -20.73 -1.04 5.09
N ASP A 36 -21.40 -1.93 4.35
CA ASP A 36 -20.91 -3.30 4.10
C ASP A 36 -19.66 -3.32 3.22
N ALA A 37 -19.53 -2.40 2.27
CA ALA A 37 -18.33 -2.29 1.45
C ALA A 37 -17.14 -1.82 2.30
N PHE A 38 -17.37 -0.87 3.21
CA PHE A 38 -16.34 -0.43 4.14
C PHE A 38 -15.94 -1.52 5.14
N ARG A 39 -16.91 -2.24 5.73
CA ARG A 39 -16.61 -3.42 6.56
C ARG A 39 -15.81 -4.49 5.83
N HIS A 40 -16.14 -4.75 4.57
CA HIS A 40 -15.38 -5.69 3.74
C HIS A 40 -13.94 -5.20 3.51
N TYR A 41 -13.77 -3.91 3.23
CA TYR A 41 -12.46 -3.27 3.11
C TYR A 41 -11.65 -3.44 4.40
N LEU A 42 -12.16 -3.04 5.57
CA LEU A 42 -11.44 -3.15 6.85
C LEU A 42 -10.97 -4.58 7.15
N LYS A 43 -11.85 -5.56 6.90
CA LYS A 43 -11.54 -6.99 7.05
C LYS A 43 -10.38 -7.44 6.16
N GLN A 44 -10.37 -7.01 4.90
CA GLN A 44 -9.31 -7.36 3.97
C GLN A 44 -8.02 -6.57 4.22
N ASP A 45 -8.14 -5.36 4.73
CA ASP A 45 -7.00 -4.50 5.09
C ASP A 45 -6.23 -5.07 6.29
N TYR A 46 -6.93 -5.69 7.25
CA TYR A 46 -6.29 -6.46 8.32
C TYR A 46 -5.38 -7.58 7.77
N LEU A 47 -5.89 -8.37 6.81
CA LEU A 47 -5.11 -9.43 6.17
C LEU A 47 -3.97 -8.87 5.32
N PHE A 48 -4.18 -7.72 4.67
CA PHE A 48 -3.15 -6.99 3.95
C PHE A 48 -2.01 -6.57 4.89
N LEU A 49 -2.32 -5.96 6.05
CA LEU A 49 -1.34 -5.51 7.05
C LEU A 49 -0.46 -6.65 7.57
N ILE A 50 -1.00 -7.86 7.71
CA ILE A 50 -0.19 -9.05 8.06
C ILE A 50 0.86 -9.35 6.98
N GLN A 51 0.49 -9.28 5.69
CA GLN A 51 1.45 -9.48 4.61
C GLN A 51 2.40 -8.28 4.45
N PHE A 52 1.92 -7.08 4.76
CA PHE A 52 2.73 -5.86 4.78
C PHE A 52 3.83 -5.96 5.84
N ALA A 53 3.51 -6.44 7.05
CA ALA A 53 4.50 -6.76 8.08
C ALA A 53 5.55 -7.77 7.56
N ARG A 54 5.11 -8.84 6.87
CA ARG A 54 6.03 -9.82 6.27
C ARG A 54 6.92 -9.20 5.20
N ALA A 55 6.43 -8.21 4.45
CA ALA A 55 7.23 -7.47 3.48
C ALA A 55 8.32 -6.63 4.17
N PHE A 56 8.04 -5.99 5.30
CA PHE A 56 9.09 -5.31 6.09
C PHE A 56 10.10 -6.28 6.70
N ALA A 57 9.66 -7.47 7.14
CA ALA A 57 10.58 -8.51 7.56
C ALA A 57 11.49 -8.99 6.40
N LEU A 58 10.94 -9.09 5.19
CA LEU A 58 11.73 -9.38 3.99
C LEU A 58 12.69 -8.23 3.65
N ALA A 59 12.27 -6.98 3.82
CA ALA A 59 13.14 -5.81 3.66
C ALA A 59 14.34 -5.90 4.61
N ALA A 60 14.10 -6.20 5.89
CA ALA A 60 15.15 -6.40 6.88
C ALA A 60 16.12 -7.53 6.48
N TYR A 61 15.60 -8.64 5.96
CA TYR A 61 16.43 -9.74 5.45
C TYR A 61 17.28 -9.33 4.23
N LYS A 62 16.74 -8.47 3.35
CA LYS A 62 17.40 -7.99 2.11
C LYS A 62 18.32 -6.79 2.34
N SER A 63 18.32 -6.21 3.54
CA SER A 63 19.12 -5.02 3.89
C SER A 63 20.62 -5.25 3.71
N ALA A 64 21.27 -4.35 2.95
CA ALA A 64 22.71 -4.40 2.71
C ALA A 64 23.51 -3.65 3.80
N THR A 65 22.87 -2.66 4.46
CA THR A 65 23.49 -1.85 5.50
C THR A 65 22.77 -1.97 6.84
N MET A 66 23.46 -1.62 7.91
CA MET A 66 22.85 -1.51 9.24
C MET A 66 21.81 -0.39 9.33
N SER A 67 21.88 0.60 8.44
CA SER A 67 20.86 1.66 8.36
C SER A 67 19.56 1.08 7.83
N ASP A 68 19.61 0.41 6.68
CA ASP A 68 18.44 -0.22 6.05
C ASP A 68 17.81 -1.27 6.96
N LEU A 69 18.65 -2.05 7.67
CA LEU A 69 18.16 -3.06 8.61
C LEU A 69 17.38 -2.44 9.79
N ARG A 70 17.85 -1.30 10.31
CA ARG A 70 17.15 -0.58 11.38
C ARG A 70 15.84 0.02 10.88
N GLN A 71 15.85 0.65 9.72
CA GLN A 71 14.64 1.22 9.12
C GLN A 71 13.57 0.16 8.85
N ALA A 72 13.97 -0.99 8.27
CA ALA A 72 13.03 -2.08 8.02
C ALA A 72 12.49 -2.70 9.33
N LYS A 73 13.32 -2.79 10.37
CA LYS A 73 12.88 -3.20 11.71
C LYS A 73 11.87 -2.21 12.29
N GLU A 74 12.14 -0.91 12.21
CA GLU A 74 11.24 0.14 12.71
C GLU A 74 9.87 0.07 12.02
N GLY A 75 9.84 -0.07 10.69
CA GLY A 75 8.58 -0.27 9.95
C GLY A 75 7.83 -1.55 10.34
N LEU A 76 8.55 -2.67 10.52
CA LEU A 76 7.94 -3.91 11.02
C LEU A 76 7.32 -3.72 12.41
N GLN A 77 8.05 -3.09 13.33
CA GLN A 77 7.55 -2.82 14.68
C GLN A 77 6.34 -1.89 14.67
N ALA A 78 6.35 -0.83 13.86
CA ALA A 78 5.21 0.06 13.73
C ALA A 78 3.94 -0.70 13.31
N ILE A 79 4.06 -1.64 12.36
CA ILE A 79 2.89 -2.44 11.93
C ILE A 79 2.42 -3.38 13.04
N LEU A 80 3.34 -4.14 13.65
CA LEU A 80 2.99 -5.18 14.62
C LEU A 80 2.50 -4.61 15.96
N ASP A 81 3.17 -3.57 16.46
CA ASP A 81 2.99 -3.07 17.82
C ASP A 81 2.08 -1.82 17.86
N THR A 82 1.66 -1.27 16.71
CA THR A 82 0.84 -0.05 16.66
C THR A 82 -0.31 -0.16 15.66
N GLU A 83 -0.02 -0.33 14.37
CA GLU A 83 -1.07 -0.28 13.33
C GLU A 83 -2.09 -1.41 13.46
N LEU A 84 -1.65 -2.67 13.66
CA LEU A 84 -2.57 -3.79 13.79
C LEU A 84 -3.51 -3.65 15.00
N ASP A 85 -3.00 -3.18 16.14
CA ASP A 85 -3.81 -2.97 17.34
C ASP A 85 -4.80 -1.79 17.18
N LEU A 86 -4.41 -0.73 16.48
CA LEU A 86 -5.31 0.35 16.10
C LEU A 86 -6.39 -0.15 15.14
N HIS A 87 -5.99 -0.92 14.13
CA HIS A 87 -6.89 -1.46 13.11
C HIS A 87 -7.91 -2.45 13.69
N ILE A 88 -7.51 -3.33 14.61
CA ILE A 88 -8.41 -4.25 15.30
C ILE A 88 -9.44 -3.47 16.13
N ARG A 89 -9.00 -2.43 16.86
CA ARG A 89 -9.91 -1.55 17.61
C ARG A 89 -10.89 -0.84 16.67
N TYR A 90 -10.40 -0.30 15.55
CA TYR A 90 -11.25 0.36 14.57
C TYR A 90 -12.25 -0.63 13.93
N CYS A 91 -11.83 -1.85 13.60
CA CYS A 91 -12.72 -2.92 13.17
C CYS A 91 -13.83 -3.20 14.18
N SER A 92 -13.52 -3.17 15.48
CA SER A 92 -14.50 -3.42 16.55
C SER A 92 -15.60 -2.36 16.61
N GLU A 93 -15.27 -1.09 16.34
CA GLU A 93 -16.24 0.01 16.24
C GLU A 93 -17.21 -0.20 15.08
N TRP A 94 -16.77 -0.91 14.05
CA TRP A 94 -17.58 -1.32 12.90
C TRP A 94 -18.29 -2.68 13.08
N GLY A 95 -18.28 -3.23 14.30
CA GLY A 95 -18.94 -4.49 14.64
C GLY A 95 -18.23 -5.73 14.12
N ILE A 96 -16.94 -5.63 13.79
CA ILE A 96 -16.12 -6.74 13.30
C ILE A 96 -15.31 -7.27 14.49
N SER A 97 -15.48 -8.55 14.80
CA SER A 97 -14.74 -9.18 15.90
C SER A 97 -13.36 -9.67 15.47
N GLU A 98 -12.41 -9.70 16.39
CA GLU A 98 -11.07 -10.27 16.15
C GLU A 98 -11.14 -11.76 15.76
N ALA A 99 -12.07 -12.51 16.37
CA ALA A 99 -12.30 -13.91 16.00
C ALA A 99 -12.77 -14.07 14.54
N GLU A 100 -13.56 -13.12 14.04
CA GLU A 100 -13.95 -13.09 12.62
C GLU A 100 -12.75 -12.79 11.72
N LEU A 101 -11.89 -11.84 12.11
CA LEU A 101 -10.68 -11.50 11.37
C LEU A 101 -9.69 -12.68 11.28
N ALA A 102 -9.53 -13.43 12.36
CA ALA A 102 -8.57 -14.54 12.45
C ALA A 102 -8.91 -15.71 11.50
N GLU A 103 -10.20 -15.95 11.23
CA GLU A 103 -10.67 -17.05 10.38
C GLU A 103 -10.97 -16.62 8.93
N LEU A 104 -10.84 -15.32 8.63
CA LEU A 104 -11.22 -14.78 7.32
C LEU A 104 -10.18 -15.14 6.24
N PRO A 105 -10.61 -15.66 5.07
CA PRO A 105 -9.70 -15.86 3.95
C PRO A 105 -9.37 -14.54 3.24
N GLU A 106 -8.15 -14.47 2.68
CA GLU A 106 -7.76 -13.41 1.76
C GLU A 106 -8.67 -13.43 0.51
N ALA A 107 -9.25 -12.28 0.19
CA ALA A 107 -9.91 -12.08 -1.09
C ALA A 107 -8.88 -12.14 -2.22
N ARG A 108 -9.33 -12.50 -3.43
CA ARG A 108 -8.45 -12.65 -4.60
C ARG A 108 -7.60 -11.41 -4.88
N ALA A 109 -8.16 -10.21 -4.68
CA ALA A 109 -7.45 -8.95 -4.88
C ALA A 109 -6.33 -8.76 -3.85
N THR A 110 -6.63 -8.96 -2.56
CA THR A 110 -5.66 -8.91 -1.45
C THR A 110 -4.52 -9.89 -1.66
N LEU A 111 -4.85 -11.13 -2.04
CA LEU A 111 -3.86 -12.16 -2.35
C LEU A 111 -2.98 -11.75 -3.54
N ALA A 112 -3.58 -11.30 -4.65
CA ALA A 112 -2.84 -10.93 -5.85
C ALA A 112 -1.83 -9.80 -5.58
N TYR A 113 -2.26 -8.76 -4.86
CA TYR A 113 -1.39 -7.63 -4.56
C TYR A 113 -0.26 -8.03 -3.60
N THR A 114 -0.59 -8.63 -2.47
CA THR A 114 0.42 -8.98 -1.45
C THR A 114 1.43 -10.01 -1.96
N ARG A 115 0.98 -10.98 -2.78
CA ARG A 115 1.90 -11.94 -3.41
C ARG A 115 2.80 -11.30 -4.45
N TYR A 116 2.29 -10.36 -5.25
CA TYR A 116 3.13 -9.59 -6.18
C TYR A 116 4.26 -8.84 -5.44
N VAL A 117 3.94 -8.14 -4.36
CA VAL A 117 4.94 -7.40 -3.56
C VAL A 117 6.00 -8.33 -2.99
N LEU A 118 5.58 -9.40 -2.32
CA LEU A 118 6.49 -10.36 -1.70
C LEU A 118 7.32 -11.12 -2.75
N GLU A 119 6.74 -11.50 -3.89
CA GLU A 119 7.46 -12.19 -4.96
C GLU A 119 8.50 -11.25 -5.60
N THR A 120 8.14 -9.99 -5.85
CA THR A 120 9.05 -8.97 -6.41
C THR A 120 10.26 -8.79 -5.51
N GLY A 121 10.06 -8.61 -4.20
CA GLY A 121 11.17 -8.51 -3.25
C GLY A 121 11.99 -9.79 -3.09
N ASN A 122 11.37 -10.97 -3.23
CA ASN A 122 12.10 -12.23 -3.16
C ASN A 122 13.02 -12.41 -4.37
N ARG A 123 12.50 -12.16 -5.58
CA ARG A 123 13.22 -12.31 -6.86
C ARG A 123 14.26 -11.21 -7.07
N GLY A 124 13.98 -10.02 -6.58
CA GLY A 124 14.81 -8.83 -6.69
C GLY A 124 15.66 -8.54 -5.46
N ASP A 125 16.08 -7.29 -5.38
CA ASP A 125 16.79 -6.71 -4.25
C ASP A 125 15.88 -5.79 -3.40
N LEU A 126 16.49 -5.07 -2.44
CA LEU A 126 15.77 -4.16 -1.56
C LEU A 126 15.07 -3.03 -2.33
N LEU A 127 15.61 -2.59 -3.47
CA LEU A 127 14.99 -1.57 -4.33
C LEU A 127 13.69 -2.09 -4.91
N ASP A 128 13.72 -3.29 -5.48
CA ASP A 128 12.56 -3.87 -6.14
C ASP A 128 11.41 -4.05 -5.13
N LEU A 129 11.73 -4.44 -3.89
CA LEU A 129 10.75 -4.52 -2.81
C LEU A 129 10.20 -3.14 -2.42
N HIS A 130 11.06 -2.14 -2.21
CA HIS A 130 10.63 -0.79 -1.85
C HIS A 130 9.71 -0.19 -2.92
N VAL A 131 10.09 -0.29 -4.20
CA VAL A 131 9.26 0.19 -5.31
C VAL A 131 7.90 -0.50 -5.35
N ALA A 132 7.84 -1.81 -5.05
CA ALA A 132 6.58 -2.53 -4.99
C ALA A 132 5.70 -2.13 -3.78
N LEU A 133 6.32 -1.69 -2.68
CA LEU A 133 5.61 -1.22 -1.47
C LEU A 133 5.14 0.24 -1.56
N SER A 134 5.92 1.11 -2.21
CA SER A 134 5.69 2.56 -2.24
C SER A 134 4.28 2.98 -2.68
N PRO A 135 3.62 2.35 -3.69
CA PRO A 135 2.26 2.73 -4.08
C PRO A 135 1.25 2.67 -2.93
N CYS A 136 1.40 1.75 -1.98
CA CYS A 136 0.53 1.69 -0.82
C CYS A 136 0.69 2.93 0.07
N MET A 137 1.92 3.22 0.50
CA MET A 137 2.18 4.32 1.44
C MET A 137 1.89 5.68 0.80
N VAL A 138 2.41 5.89 -0.41
CA VAL A 138 2.21 7.15 -1.16
C VAL A 138 0.74 7.30 -1.56
N GLY A 139 0.09 6.22 -1.99
CA GLY A 139 -1.31 6.24 -2.40
C GLY A 139 -2.24 6.67 -1.30
N TYR A 140 -2.13 6.09 -0.10
CA TYR A 140 -3.03 6.41 1.01
C TYR A 140 -2.87 7.84 1.51
N GLY A 141 -1.64 8.35 1.60
CA GLY A 141 -1.41 9.74 2.00
C GLY A 141 -1.85 10.74 0.94
N GLU A 142 -1.65 10.43 -0.35
CA GLU A 142 -2.17 11.25 -1.46
C GLU A 142 -3.69 11.19 -1.57
N ILE A 143 -4.33 10.06 -1.27
CA ILE A 143 -5.79 9.94 -1.19
C ILE A 143 -6.34 10.89 -0.13
N ALA A 144 -5.77 10.89 1.07
CA ALA A 144 -6.19 11.80 2.14
C ALA A 144 -6.03 13.27 1.72
N ASN A 145 -4.88 13.63 1.17
CA ASN A 145 -4.62 14.98 0.66
C ASN A 145 -5.59 15.39 -0.45
N TRP A 146 -5.88 14.47 -1.38
CA TRP A 146 -6.82 14.69 -2.47
C TRP A 146 -8.25 14.86 -1.95
N LEU A 147 -8.68 14.05 -0.99
CA LEU A 147 -9.98 14.20 -0.34
C LEU A 147 -10.09 15.56 0.37
N ASN A 148 -9.06 15.99 1.09
CA ASN A 148 -9.05 17.26 1.80
C ASN A 148 -9.07 18.49 0.90
N ALA A 149 -8.55 18.38 -0.32
CA ALA A 149 -8.59 19.46 -1.30
C ALA A 149 -9.98 19.65 -1.94
N ARG A 150 -10.93 18.74 -1.71
CA ARG A 150 -12.24 18.71 -2.38
C ARG A 150 -13.34 19.31 -1.51
N GLN A 151 -14.21 20.09 -2.13
CA GLN A 151 -15.36 20.70 -1.46
C GLN A 151 -16.45 19.68 -1.12
N GLU A 152 -16.52 18.58 -1.85
CA GLU A 152 -17.54 17.55 -1.66
C GLU A 152 -17.21 16.59 -0.51
N THR A 153 -15.99 16.66 0.04
CA THR A 153 -15.57 15.82 1.16
C THR A 153 -16.27 16.28 2.43
N LEU A 154 -17.08 15.40 3.01
CA LEU A 154 -17.71 15.62 4.30
C LEU A 154 -16.69 15.32 5.41
N ARG A 155 -16.71 16.13 6.48
CA ARG A 155 -15.84 16.00 7.65
C ARG A 155 -16.67 15.97 8.94
N GLY A 156 -16.08 15.50 10.03
CA GLY A 156 -16.71 15.36 11.34
C GLY A 156 -17.90 14.39 11.32
N GLU A 157 -18.90 14.66 12.17
CA GLU A 157 -20.09 13.80 12.33
C GLU A 157 -20.91 13.63 11.03
N ALA A 158 -20.71 14.48 10.03
CA ALA A 158 -21.36 14.35 8.73
C ALA A 158 -20.81 13.21 7.88
N ASN A 159 -19.61 12.69 8.21
CA ASN A 159 -18.97 11.59 7.50
C ASN A 159 -18.68 10.42 8.44
N PRO A 160 -19.33 9.25 8.27
CA PRO A 160 -19.06 8.09 9.11
C PRO A 160 -17.63 7.53 8.91
N TYR A 161 -16.93 7.93 7.85
CA TYR A 161 -15.58 7.50 7.51
C TYR A 161 -14.50 8.53 7.87
N ASP A 162 -14.84 9.62 8.58
CA ASP A 162 -13.91 10.72 8.83
C ASP A 162 -12.65 10.28 9.57
N ALA A 163 -12.77 9.38 10.54
CA ALA A 163 -11.63 8.82 11.28
C ALA A 163 -10.59 8.13 10.36
N TRP A 164 -11.03 7.55 9.24
CA TRP A 164 -10.11 6.98 8.25
C TRP A 164 -9.33 8.09 7.54
N ILE A 165 -9.99 9.20 7.19
CA ILE A 165 -9.34 10.37 6.56
C ILE A 165 -8.35 11.01 7.56
N GLU A 166 -8.77 11.20 8.81
CA GLU A 166 -7.94 11.73 9.90
C GLU A 166 -6.67 10.91 10.14
N MET A 167 -6.76 9.59 10.05
CA MET A 167 -5.61 8.71 10.22
C MET A 167 -4.55 8.94 9.14
N TYR A 168 -4.95 9.01 7.87
CA TYR A 168 -4.01 9.15 6.75
C TYR A 168 -3.60 10.61 6.46
N GLU A 169 -4.33 11.60 6.97
CA GLU A 169 -3.91 13.01 6.93
C GLU A 169 -2.96 13.39 8.08
N SER A 170 -2.85 12.56 9.11
CA SER A 170 -2.01 12.81 10.28
C SER A 170 -0.57 13.12 9.88
N ASP A 171 0.07 14.02 10.64
CA ASP A 171 1.47 14.40 10.41
C ASP A 171 2.36 13.16 10.47
N GLU A 172 2.08 12.23 11.39
CA GLU A 172 2.80 10.97 11.52
C GLU A 172 2.73 10.11 10.25
N PHE A 173 1.54 9.95 9.65
CA PHE A 173 1.40 9.18 8.41
C PHE A 173 2.03 9.91 7.22
N GLN A 174 1.84 11.23 7.13
CA GLN A 174 2.40 12.03 6.04
C GLN A 174 3.94 12.04 6.09
N GLU A 175 4.55 12.11 7.27
CA GLU A 175 6.00 11.96 7.45
C GLU A 175 6.49 10.56 7.04
N ALA A 176 5.78 9.50 7.46
CA ALA A 176 6.09 8.14 7.06
C ALA A 176 6.01 7.97 5.53
N MET A 177 4.98 8.53 4.90
CA MET A 177 4.81 8.55 3.45
C MET A 177 5.99 9.22 2.73
N GLN A 178 6.50 10.35 3.24
CA GLN A 178 7.65 11.04 2.63
C GLN A 178 8.89 10.14 2.55
N GLY A 179 9.04 9.19 3.48
CA GLY A 179 10.10 8.18 3.45
C GLY A 179 10.06 7.24 2.24
N PHE A 180 8.92 7.14 1.53
CA PHE A 180 8.73 6.26 0.36
C PHE A 180 8.90 6.99 -0.99
N TYR A 181 9.08 8.31 -1.00
CA TYR A 181 9.36 9.08 -2.23
C TYR A 181 10.76 8.82 -2.81
N PRO A 182 11.83 8.73 -2.00
CA PRO A 182 13.17 8.44 -2.52
C PRO A 182 13.26 6.98 -2.99
N VAL A 183 13.20 6.76 -4.32
CA VAL A 183 13.27 5.40 -4.88
C VAL A 183 14.72 4.91 -4.94
N THR A 184 15.70 5.76 -5.26
CA THR A 184 17.11 5.32 -5.45
C THR A 184 18.14 6.07 -4.61
N ALA A 185 17.70 6.88 -3.65
CA ALA A 185 18.60 7.81 -2.95
C ALA A 185 19.77 7.12 -2.21
N ASP A 186 19.57 5.90 -1.70
CA ASP A 186 20.55 5.21 -0.85
C ASP A 186 21.06 3.86 -1.38
N ILE A 187 20.71 3.47 -2.62
CA ILE A 187 21.04 2.14 -3.13
C ILE A 187 22.35 2.17 -3.95
N PRO A 188 23.36 1.34 -3.64
CA PRO A 188 24.64 1.35 -4.35
C PRO A 188 24.45 1.16 -5.86
N LYS A 189 25.12 2.01 -6.66
CA LYS A 189 25.08 2.08 -8.13
C LYS A 189 25.42 0.78 -8.90
N LYS A 190 25.68 -0.34 -8.21
CA LYS A 190 26.07 -1.62 -8.82
C LYS A 190 24.90 -2.59 -8.83
N ARG A 191 23.91 -2.36 -9.69
CA ARG A 191 23.08 -3.48 -10.19
C ARG A 191 24.03 -4.41 -10.96
N HIS A 192 24.32 -5.58 -10.41
CA HIS A 192 24.95 -6.65 -11.18
C HIS A 192 23.94 -7.03 -12.26
N ASN A 193 24.35 -6.87 -13.53
CA ASN A 193 23.61 -7.16 -14.75
C ASN A 193 22.23 -7.80 -14.56
N VAL A 194 21.17 -7.03 -14.78
CA VAL A 194 19.90 -7.59 -15.25
C VAL A 194 20.24 -8.36 -16.53
N PRO A 195 20.01 -9.68 -16.62
CA PRO A 195 20.14 -10.39 -17.89
C PRO A 195 19.21 -9.70 -18.87
N LYS A 196 19.77 -9.10 -19.92
CA LYS A 196 18.98 -8.79 -21.11
C LYS A 196 18.43 -10.14 -21.61
N GLU A 197 17.13 -10.17 -21.88
CA GLU A 197 16.35 -11.31 -22.41
C GLU A 197 15.63 -12.17 -21.35
N CYS A 198 14.51 -11.66 -20.88
CA CYS A 198 13.27 -12.44 -20.89
C CYS A 198 12.32 -11.72 -21.85
N SER A 199 12.43 -12.03 -23.14
CA SER A 199 11.40 -11.72 -24.12
C SER A 199 10.14 -12.47 -23.71
N CYS A 200 9.15 -11.76 -23.16
CA CYS A 200 7.78 -12.27 -23.13
C CYS A 200 7.34 -12.40 -24.61
N PRO A 201 6.94 -13.59 -25.09
CA PRO A 201 6.34 -13.68 -26.41
C PRO A 201 5.06 -12.85 -26.45
N ASP A 202 4.89 -12.15 -27.57
CA ASP A 202 3.87 -11.14 -27.82
C ASP A 202 2.47 -11.54 -27.35
N ALA A 203 1.78 -10.58 -26.73
CA ALA A 203 0.39 -10.66 -26.28
C ALA A 203 -0.65 -10.78 -27.42
N GLU A 204 -0.24 -11.22 -28.62
CA GLU A 204 -1.10 -11.36 -29.80
C GLU A 204 -1.62 -12.78 -30.04
N ASN A 205 -1.28 -13.78 -29.22
CA ASN A 205 -1.62 -15.20 -29.52
C ASN A 205 -2.62 -15.89 -28.56
N ILE A 206 -3.42 -15.15 -27.78
CA ILE A 206 -4.53 -15.72 -26.97
C ILE A 206 -5.89 -15.37 -27.60
N ALA A 207 -5.98 -15.39 -28.93
CA ALA A 207 -7.24 -15.26 -29.67
C ALA A 207 -7.41 -16.27 -30.81
N GLN A 208 -6.52 -17.26 -30.96
CA GLN A 208 -6.64 -18.29 -31.99
C GLN A 208 -6.18 -19.68 -31.49
N SER A 209 -7.04 -20.34 -30.73
CA SER A 209 -7.21 -21.80 -30.66
C SER A 209 -8.46 -22.05 -29.81
N SER A 210 -9.61 -22.28 -30.46
CA SER A 210 -10.21 -23.62 -30.67
C SER A 210 -10.68 -24.26 -29.37
#